data_AF-A0A7K4FMG7-F1
#
_entry.id   AF-A0A7K4FMG7-F1
#
_cell.length_a   1.000
_cell.length_b   1.000
_cell.length_c   1.000
_cell.angle_alpha   90.00
_cell.angle_beta   90.00
_cell.angle_gamma   90.00
#
_symmetry.space_group_name_H-M   'P 1'
#
loop_
_entity.id
_entity.type
_entity.pdbx_description
1 polymer ?
#
loop_
_entity_poly.entity_id
_entity_poly.type
_entity_poly.pdbx_seq_one_letter_code
_entity_poly.pdbx_strand_id
1 'polypeptide(L)' 'MEKVIIESKEISIEHLKHTFAKKYPNSTILSILLSLPDEISGEELVGATAVLLDLLDRERNNNIGGEI' A
#
# COMPACT_ATOMS: atom_id res chain seq x y z
N MET A 1 -16.59 27.68 -21.99
CA MET A 1 -15.99 27.09 -20.79
C MET A 1 -15.15 25.91 -21.25
N GLU A 2 -13.83 26.06 -21.27
CA GLU A 2 -12.93 24.92 -21.52
C GLU A 2 -12.90 24.04 -20.27
N LYS A 3 -13.15 22.74 -20.44
CA LYS A 3 -12.92 21.74 -19.39
C LYS A 3 -11.41 21.58 -19.26
N VAL A 4 -10.85 22.03 -18.15
CA VAL A 4 -9.48 21.64 -17.76
C VAL A 4 -9.54 20.17 -17.33
N ILE A 5 -9.07 19.27 -18.18
CA ILE A 5 -8.88 17.87 -17.85
C ILE A 5 -7.54 17.81 -17.11
N ILE A 6 -7.58 17.71 -15.79
CA ILE A 6 -6.39 17.38 -15.01
C ILE A 6 -6.26 15.87 -15.13
N GLU A 7 -5.35 15.39 -15.99
CA GLU A 7 -4.96 13.98 -15.97
C GLU A 7 -4.27 13.72 -14.64
N SER A 8 -4.99 13.07 -13.71
CA SER A 8 -4.39 12.55 -12.49
C SER A 8 -3.28 11.59 -12.91
N LYS A 9 -2.03 11.94 -12.58
CA LYS A 9 -0.88 11.12 -12.94
C LYS A 9 -0.89 9.87 -12.05
N GLU A 10 -1.32 8.75 -12.62
CA GLU A 10 -1.26 7.45 -11.99
C GLU A 10 0.20 7.04 -11.72
N ILE A 11 0.44 6.46 -10.55
CA ILE A 11 1.74 5.96 -10.12
C ILE A 11 1.65 4.44 -10.02
N SER A 12 2.55 3.75 -10.72
CA SER A 12 2.67 2.30 -10.57
C SER A 12 3.32 1.94 -9.24
N ILE A 13 2.67 1.06 -8.47
CA ILE A 13 3.17 0.50 -7.21
C ILE A 13 3.43 -1.01 -7.29
N GLU A 14 3.36 -1.60 -8.48
CA GLU A 14 3.62 -3.03 -8.72
C GLU A 14 4.99 -3.46 -8.13
N HIS A 15 6.04 -2.68 -8.41
CA HIS A 15 7.38 -2.98 -7.91
C HIS A 15 7.48 -2.94 -6.37
N LEU A 16 6.75 -2.04 -5.72
CA LEU A 16 6.66 -1.96 -4.27
C LEU A 16 6.03 -3.24 -3.72
N LYS A 17 4.90 -3.69 -4.29
CA LYS A 17 4.21 -4.92 -3.89
C LYS A 17 5.12 -6.13 -3.98
N HIS A 18 5.79 -6.32 -5.11
CA HIS A 18 6.71 -7.45 -5.29
C HIS A 18 7.89 -7.42 -4.33
N THR A 19 8.47 -6.23 -4.13
CA THR A 19 9.62 -6.08 -3.22
C THR A 19 9.21 -6.36 -1.77
N PHE A 20 8.03 -5.87 -1.36
CA PHE A 20 7.49 -6.12 -0.04
C PHE A 20 7.17 -7.60 0.16
N ALA A 21 6.48 -8.25 -0.78
CA ALA A 21 6.17 -9.68 -0.74
C ALA A 21 7.42 -10.55 -0.63
N LYS A 22 8.49 -10.19 -1.35
CA LYS A 22 9.77 -10.89 -1.28
C LYS A 22 10.47 -10.73 0.06
N LYS A 23 10.40 -9.54 0.65
CA LYS A 23 11.10 -9.21 1.91
C LYS A 23 10.34 -9.68 3.15
N TYR A 24 9.01 -9.64 3.11
CA TYR A 24 8.12 -9.93 4.22
C TYR A 24 7.00 -10.90 3.80
N PRO A 25 7.33 -12.14 3.38
CA PRO A 25 6.36 -13.07 2.82
C PRO A 25 5.27 -13.50 3.81
N ASN A 26 5.53 -13.41 5.12
CA ASN A 26 4.61 -13.79 6.20
C ASN A 26 3.99 -12.58 6.91
N SER A 27 4.14 -11.38 6.37
CA SER A 27 3.50 -10.19 6.95
C SER A 27 1.99 -10.31 6.80
N THR A 28 1.25 -10.13 7.89
CA THR A 28 -0.21 -10.07 7.91
C THR A 28 -0.71 -8.94 7.00
N ILE A 29 0.05 -7.85 6.89
CA ILE A 29 -0.31 -6.72 6.04
C ILE A 29 -0.04 -6.93 4.54
N LEU A 30 0.69 -7.98 4.17
CA LEU A 30 1.00 -8.28 2.75
C LEU A 30 -0.27 -8.45 1.92
N SER A 31 -1.28 -9.14 2.46
CA SER A 31 -2.57 -9.36 1.81
C SER A 31 -3.29 -8.04 1.47
N ILE A 32 -3.21 -7.05 2.37
CA ILE A 32 -3.78 -5.72 2.20
C ILE A 32 -3.03 -4.98 1.10
N LEU A 33 -1.69 -5.00 1.14
CA LEU A 33 -0.86 -4.36 0.12
C LEU A 33 -1.09 -4.93 -1.29
N LEU A 34 -1.25 -6.26 -1.41
CA LEU A 34 -1.54 -6.94 -2.67
C LEU A 34 -2.96 -6.66 -3.20
N SER A 35 -3.91 -6.28 -2.32
CA SER A 35 -5.28 -5.94 -2.72
C SER A 35 -5.43 -4.55 -3.35
N LEU A 36 -4.44 -3.68 -3.18
CA LEU A 36 -4.42 -2.37 -3.82
C LEU A 36 -4.33 -2.53 -5.35
N PRO A 37 -4.80 -1.56 -6.17
CA PRO A 37 -4.56 -1.56 -7.60
C PRO A 37 -3.06 -1.36 -7.90
N ASP A 38 -2.58 -1.83 -9.05
CA ASP A 38 -1.16 -1.67 -9.44
C ASP A 38 -0.81 -0.25 -9.85
N GLU A 39 -1.81 0.52 -10.25
CA GLU A 39 -1.74 1.94 -10.56
C GLU A 39 -2.67 2.68 -9.60
N ILE A 40 -2.17 3.77 -9.00
CA ILE A 40 -2.89 4.56 -8.01
C ILE A 40 -2.52 6.04 -8.15
N SER A 41 -3.49 6.93 -7.93
CA SER A 41 -3.23 8.37 -7.93
C SER A 41 -2.28 8.76 -6.78
N GLY A 42 -1.58 9.89 -6.93
CA GLY A 42 -0.66 10.38 -5.89
C GLY A 42 -1.36 10.64 -4.56
N GLU A 43 -2.57 11.18 -4.61
CA GLU A 43 -3.40 11.48 -3.44
C GLU A 43 -3.83 10.20 -2.70
N GLU A 44 -4.31 9.20 -3.44
CA GLU A 44 -4.68 7.91 -2.85
C GLU A 44 -3.45 7.16 -2.32
N LEU A 45 -2.31 7.26 -2.98
CA LEU A 45 -1.05 6.69 -2.49
C LEU A 45 -0.63 7.31 -1.15
N VAL A 46 -0.72 8.63 -1.00
CA VAL A 46 -0.43 9.31 0.27
C VAL A 46 -1.35 8.82 1.37
N GLY A 47 -2.66 8.72 1.10
CA GLY A 47 -3.64 8.18 2.04
C GLY A 47 -3.37 6.73 2.42
N ALA A 48 -3.13 5.86 1.42
CA ALA A 48 -2.81 4.46 1.62
C ALA A 48 -1.51 4.27 2.42
N THR A 49 -0.49 5.09 2.16
CA THR A 49 0.81 4.99 2.85
C THR A 49 0.67 5.25 4.35
N ALA A 50 -0.14 6.24 4.76
CA ALA A 50 -0.37 6.50 6.17
C ALA A 50 -1.00 5.29 6.89
N VAL A 51 -1.98 4.65 6.26
CA VAL A 51 -2.63 3.44 6.78
C VAL A 51 -1.67 2.26 6.81
N LEU A 52 -0.92 2.03 5.74
CA LEU A 52 0.04 0.92 5.65
C LEU A 52 1.15 1.03 6.69
N LEU A 53 1.65 2.25 6.98
CA LEU A 53 2.66 2.48 8.00
C LEU A 53 2.12 2.26 9.41
N ASP A 54 0.89 2.68 9.70
CA ASP A 54 0.24 2.39 10.98
C ASP A 54 0.02 0.87 11.17
N LEU A 55 -0.43 0.17 10.12
CA LEU A 55 -0.57 -1.28 10.15
C LEU A 55 0.78 -1.99 10.33
N LEU A 56 1.85 -1.52 9.68
CA LEU A 56 3.22 -2.01 9.88
C LEU A 56 3.72 -1.79 11.30
N ASP A 57 3.47 -0.61 11.87
CA ASP A 57 3.91 -0.30 13.22
C ASP A 57 3.18 -1.18 14.23
N ARG A 58 1.87 -1.37 14.06
CA ARG A 58 1.08 -2.30 14.88
C ARG A 58 1.50 -3.75 14.65
N GLU A 59 1.83 -4.17 13.43
CA GLU A 59 2.35 -5.53 13.17
C GLU A 59 3.67 -5.75 13.92
N ARG A 60 4.57 -4.76 13.88
CA ARG A 60 5.88 -4.81 14.52
C ARG A 60 5.80 -4.76 16.05
N ASN A 61 4.89 -3.96 16.60
CA ASN A 61 4.83 -3.68 18.03
C ASN A 61 3.74 -4.48 18.77
N ASN A 62 2.70 -4.99 18.08
CA ASN A 62 1.50 -5.58 18.70
C ASN A 62 1.09 -6.96 18.15
N ASN A 63 2.00 -7.74 17.52
CA ASN A 63 1.76 -9.15 17.17
C ASN A 63 0.43 -9.41 16.40
N ILE A 64 0.11 -8.61 15.38
CA ILE A 64 -1.00 -8.93 14.45
C ILE A 64 -0.73 -10.23 13.66
N GLY A 65 0.42 -10.88 13.87
CA GLY A 65 0.72 -12.24 13.41
C GLY A 65 -0.09 -13.33 14.12
N GLY A 66 -0.72 -13.04 15.27
CA GLY A 66 -1.38 -14.05 16.09
C GLY A 66 -0.35 -15.03 16.66
N GLU A 67 -0.41 -15.26 17.97
CA GLU A 67 0.26 -16.44 18.52
C GLU A 67 -0.36 -17.68 17.87
N ILE A 68 0.48 -18.51 17.22
CA ILE A 68 0.16 -19.91 16.91
C ILE A 68 0.86 -20.78 17.94
#